data_AF-A0A176FFJ5-F1
#
_entry.id   AF-A0A176FFJ5-F1
#
_cell.length_a   1.000
_cell.length_b   1.000
_cell.length_c   1.000
_cell.angle_alpha   90.00
_cell.angle_beta   90.00
_cell.angle_gamma   90.00
#
_symmetry.space_group_name_H-M   'P 1'
#
loop_
_entity.id
_entity.type
_entity.pdbx_description
1 polymer ?
#
loop_
_entity_poly.entity_id
_entity_poly.type
_entity_poly.pdbx_seq_one_letter_code
_entity_poly.pdbx_strand_id
1 'polypeptide(L)' 'MSQLPKEFYDEFPDHADQIKKLEAENPDFRAKALRYHELQRAAHRAEMDEEPQSQEADVEMMKERDTMRDELMRHIMI' A
#
# COMPACT_ATOMS: atom_id res chain seq x y z
N MET A 1 -8.17 -9.36 16.39
CA MET A 1 -7.67 -8.47 17.47
C MET A 1 -6.42 -7.76 16.96
N SER A 2 -6.41 -6.42 17.08
CA SER A 2 -5.30 -5.48 16.81
C SER A 2 -4.26 -5.91 15.77
N GLN A 3 -4.60 -5.77 14.50
CA GLN A 3 -3.57 -5.33 13.57
C GLN A 3 -3.52 -3.82 13.79
N LEU A 4 -2.50 -3.31 14.50
CA LEU A 4 -2.13 -1.91 14.30
C LEU A 4 -2.11 -1.65 12.78
N PRO A 5 -2.42 -0.44 12.31
CA PRO A 5 -2.24 -0.12 10.90
C PRO A 5 -0.83 -0.59 10.52
N LYS A 6 -0.74 -1.64 9.70
CA LYS A 6 0.54 -2.05 9.14
C LYS A 6 0.88 -0.92 8.20
N GLU A 7 1.87 -0.14 8.59
CA GLU A 7 2.33 0.98 7.79
C GLU A 7 3.28 0.45 6.70
N PHE A 8 3.57 1.27 5.70
CA PHE A 8 4.21 0.78 4.47
C PHE A 8 5.61 0.26 4.76
N TYR A 9 6.25 0.87 5.75
CA TYR A 9 7.54 0.46 6.27
C TYR A 9 7.53 -0.90 6.99
N ASP A 10 6.38 -1.44 7.44
CA ASP A 10 6.29 -2.77 8.02
C ASP A 10 6.43 -3.87 6.95
N GLU A 11 6.12 -3.56 5.69
CA GLU A 11 6.32 -4.46 4.53
C GLU A 11 7.74 -4.39 3.98
N PHE A 12 8.45 -3.29 4.24
CA PHE A 12 9.82 -3.04 3.79
C PHE A 12 10.71 -2.64 4.97
N PRO A 13 10.98 -3.56 5.92
CA PRO A 13 11.74 -3.25 7.12
C PRO A 13 13.15 -2.72 6.84
N ASP A 14 13.79 -3.20 5.77
CA ASP A 14 15.10 -2.72 5.31
C ASP A 14 15.11 -1.25 4.86
N HIS A 15 13.95 -0.72 4.46
CA HIS A 15 13.79 0.66 4.00
C HIS A 15 12.95 1.52 4.96
N ALA A 16 12.65 1.01 6.17
CA ALA A 16 11.70 1.64 7.07
C ALA A 16 12.07 3.07 7.47
N ASP A 17 13.34 3.34 7.76
CA ASP A 17 13.82 4.69 8.09
C ASP A 17 13.72 5.65 6.90
N GLN A 18 14.01 5.16 5.69
CA GLN A 18 13.91 5.97 4.48
C GLN A 18 12.45 6.28 4.12
N ILE A 19 11.56 5.29 4.27
CA ILE A 19 10.12 5.46 4.08
C ILE A 19 9.57 6.52 5.05
N LYS A 20 9.89 6.41 6.35
CA LYS A 20 9.45 7.40 7.35
C LYS A 20 9.95 8.80 7.04
N LYS A 21 11.19 8.93 6.55
CA LYS A 21 11.75 10.21 6.11
C LYS A 21 11.00 10.75 4.89
N LEU A 22 10.74 9.91 3.89
CA LEU A 22 9.98 10.28 2.70
C LEU A 22 8.54 10.67 3.03
N GLU A 23 7.87 10.00 3.97
CA GLU A 23 6.53 10.39 4.41
C GLU A 23 6.50 11.75 5.12
N ALA A 24 7.57 12.09 5.83
CA ALA A 24 7.71 13.38 6.50
C ALA A 24 8.08 14.52 5.52
N GLU A 25 8.93 14.24 4.55
CA GLU A 25 9.49 15.25 3.63
C GLU A 25 8.72 15.36 2.31
N ASN A 26 7.96 14.33 1.91
CA ASN A 26 7.25 14.25 0.64
C ASN A 26 5.74 13.95 0.85
N PRO A 27 4.87 14.98 0.77
CA PRO A 27 3.42 14.82 0.90
C PRO A 27 2.81 13.88 -0.14
N ASP A 28 3.36 13.86 -1.36
CA ASP A 28 2.87 12.98 -2.43
C ASP A 28 3.18 11.51 -2.13
N PHE A 29 4.38 11.24 -1.58
CA PHE A 29 4.75 9.90 -1.14
C PHE A 29 3.83 9.42 -0.03
N ARG A 30 3.56 10.26 0.97
CA ARG A 30 2.63 9.95 2.06
C ARG A 30 1.21 9.65 1.55
N ALA A 31 0.70 10.44 0.61
CA ALA A 31 -0.62 10.21 0.02
C ALA A 31 -0.68 8.87 -0.73
N LYS A 32 0.37 8.53 -1.49
CA LYS A 32 0.47 7.26 -2.21
C LYS A 32 0.60 6.06 -1.27
N ALA A 33 1.40 6.18 -0.21
CA ALA A 33 1.56 5.13 0.80
C ALA A 33 0.22 4.82 1.48
N LEU A 34 -0.51 5.85 1.90
CA LEU A 34 -1.86 5.70 2.45
C LEU A 34 -2.82 5.01 1.47
N ARG A 35 -2.81 5.43 0.20
CA ARG A 35 -3.66 4.84 -0.84
C ARG A 35 -3.32 3.37 -1.10
N TYR A 36 -2.04 3.03 -1.16
CA TYR A 36 -1.58 1.66 -1.29
C TYR A 36 -2.09 0.79 -0.13
N HIS A 37 -2.06 1.30 1.11
CA HIS A 37 -2.61 0.58 2.25
C HIS A 37 -4.11 0.35 2.18
N GLU A 38 -4.87 1.35 1.74
CA GLU A 38 -6.31 1.20 1.55
C GLU A 38 -6.63 0.07 0.56
N LEU A 39 -5.91 0.07 -0.58
CA LEU A 39 -6.05 -0.95 -1.63
C LEU A 39 -5.62 -2.33 -1.13
N GLN A 40 -4.51 -2.44 -0.41
CA GLN A 40 -4.04 -3.71 0.15
C GLN A 40 -5.01 -4.28 1.18
N ARG A 41 -5.60 -3.43 2.01
CA ARG A 41 -6.62 -3.84 2.98
C ARG A 41 -7.91 -4.25 2.27
N ALA A 42 -8.31 -3.56 1.20
CA ALA A 42 -9.46 -3.94 0.39
C ALA A 42 -9.24 -5.28 -0.31
N ALA A 43 -8.06 -5.49 -0.92
CA ALA A 43 -7.66 -6.76 -1.50
C ALA A 43 -7.66 -7.89 -0.47
N HIS A 44 -7.14 -7.67 0.73
CA HIS A 44 -7.17 -8.68 1.79
C HIS A 44 -8.60 -9.01 2.25
N ARG A 45 -9.52 -8.03 2.28
CA ARG A 45 -10.94 -8.30 2.59
C ARG A 45 -11.63 -9.08 1.48
N ALA A 46 -11.36 -8.75 0.23
CA ALA A 46 -11.86 -9.47 -0.93
C ALA A 46 -11.33 -10.92 -0.96
N GLU A 47 -10.05 -11.14 -0.64
CA GLU A 47 -9.44 -12.47 -0.51
C GLU A 47 -10.05 -13.30 0.64
N MET A 48 -10.50 -12.64 1.71
CA MET A 48 -11.16 -13.28 2.85
C MET A 48 -12.66 -13.52 2.61
N ASP A 49 -13.18 -13.27 1.41
CA ASP A 49 -14.59 -13.44 1.01
C ASP A 49 -15.57 -12.60 1.87
N GLU A 50 -15.08 -11.55 2.54
CA GLU A 50 -15.89 -10.71 3.42
C GLU A 50 -16.73 -9.68 2.64
N GLU A 51 -16.29 -9.28 1.44
CA GLU A 51 -17.02 -8.41 0.51
C GLU A 51 -16.98 -9.00 -0.92
N PRO A 52 -18.11 -9.45 -1.49
CA PRO A 52 -18.13 -9.96 -2.86
C PRO A 52 -17.92 -8.80 -3.84
N GLN A 53 -16.69 -8.65 -4.33
CA GLN A 53 -16.35 -7.78 -5.45
C GLN A 53 -16.46 -8.56 -6.77
N SER A 54 -16.69 -7.87 -7.89
CA SER A 54 -16.62 -8.52 -9.20
C SER A 54 -15.15 -8.81 -9.53
N GLN A 55 -14.89 -9.89 -10.27
CA GLN A 55 -13.54 -10.23 -10.73
C GLN A 55 -12.87 -9.08 -11.49
N GLU A 56 -13.64 -8.24 -12.19
CA GLU A 56 -13.13 -7.04 -12.86
C GLU A 56 -12.63 -5.99 -11.86
N ALA A 57 -13.37 -5.73 -10.78
CA ALA A 57 -12.97 -4.81 -9.73
C ALA A 57 -11.73 -5.32 -8.97
N ASP A 58 -11.60 -6.63 -8.77
CA ASP A 58 -10.42 -7.22 -8.15
C ASP A 58 -9.17 -7.04 -9.02
N VAL A 59 -9.29 -7.28 -10.32
CA VAL A 59 -8.19 -7.12 -11.27
C VAL A 59 -7.75 -5.65 -11.38
N GLU A 60 -8.70 -4.70 -11.40
CA GLU A 60 -8.38 -3.27 -11.40
C GLU A 60 -7.68 -2.85 -10.10
N MET A 61 -8.18 -3.30 -8.94
CA MET A 61 -7.58 -3.02 -7.64
C MET A 61 -6.16 -3.57 -7.52
N MET A 62 -5.90 -4.79 -8.00
CA MET A 62 -4.56 -5.37 -8.02
C MET A 62 -3.60 -4.57 -8.93
N LYS A 63 -4.07 -4.09 -10.08
CA LYS A 63 -3.28 -3.22 -10.97
C LYS A 63 -2.97 -1.86 -10.35
N GLU A 64 -3.95 -1.23 -9.71
CA GLU A 64 -3.76 0.05 -9.01
C GLU A 64 -2.75 -0.13 -7.86
N ARG A 65 -2.89 -1.20 -7.07
CA ARG A 65 -1.95 -1.56 -6.00
C ARG A 65 -0.53 -1.72 -6.54
N ASP A 66 -0.33 -2.51 -7.60
CA ASP A 66 1.00 -2.78 -8.15
C ASP A 66 1.63 -1.51 -8.75
N THR A 67 0.84 -0.67 -9.42
CA THR A 67 1.31 0.63 -9.94
C THR A 67 1.76 1.55 -8.80
N MET A 68 0.96 1.66 -7.74
CA MET A 68 1.30 2.47 -6.57
C MET A 68 2.55 1.94 -5.87
N ARG A 69 2.67 0.62 -5.70
CA ARG A 69 3.87 -0.02 -5.15
C ARG A 69 5.11 0.35 -5.95
N ASP A 70 5.06 0.22 -7.27
CA ASP A 70 6.20 0.48 -8.14
C ASP A 70 6.61 1.96 -8.09
N GLU A 71 5.65 2.88 -7.98
CA GLU A 71 5.94 4.31 -7.76
C GLU A 71 6.60 4.58 -6.40
N LEU A 72 6.09 3.97 -5.33
CA LEU A 72 6.69 4.08 -3.99
C LEU A 72 8.11 3.50 -3.97
N MET A 73 8.33 2.36 -4.61
CA MET A 73 9.65 1.74 -4.73
C MET A 73 10.64 2.63 -5.48
N ARG A 74 10.21 3.34 -6.54
CA ARG A 74 11.08 4.30 -7.23
C ARG A 74 11.55 5.42 -6.30
N HIS A 75 10.70 5.92 -5.42
CA HIS A 75 11.10 6.95 -4.46
C HIS A 75 12.08 6.43 -3.39
N ILE A 76 12.03 5.13 -3.07
CA ILE A 76 12.92 4.49 -2.09
C ILE A 76 14.27 4.09 -2.70
N MET A 77 14.30 3.68 -3.97
CA MET A 77 15.51 3.22 -4.65
C MET A 77 16.31 4.32 -5.37
N ILE A 78 15.91 5.58 -5.21
CA ILE A 78 16.66 6.78 -5.65
C ILE A 78 17.64 7.19 -4.55
#